data_AF-V4BPS8-F1
#
_entry.id   AF-V4BPS8-F1
#
_cell.length_a   1.000
_cell.length_b   1.000
_cell.length_c   1.000
_cell.angle_alpha   90.00
_cell.angle_beta   90.00
_cell.angle_gamma   90.00
#
_symmetry.space_group_name_H-M   'P 1'
#
loop_
_entity.id
_entity.type
_entity.pdbx_description
1 polymer ?
#
loop_
_entity_poly.entity_id
_entity_poly.type
_entity_poly.pdbx_seq_one_letter_code
_entity_poly.pdbx_strand_id
1 'polypeptide(L)'
;MDLLKAGKVRSAIPCNECEKPSCIYSQLKLSRDQEAVLQQIKEAYWFICGDGLDSDAVITRCCLTCTSPMESQYFSACSGCGLPAVCHYCGTLENLLDDYEDYKEDLYSKFSSVRPLCAPCRAKGLEAKTWGQIIKNKKENPTLNIRSRVYTIITE
;
A
#
# COMPACT_ATOMS: atom_id res chain seq x y z
N MET A 1 9.70 -14.67 18.50
CA MET A 1 9.46 -13.22 18.62
C MET A 1 8.85 -12.77 17.31
N ASP A 2 7.63 -12.28 17.30
CA ASP A 2 6.87 -12.02 16.07
C ASP A 2 7.25 -10.63 15.53
N LEU A 3 8.39 -10.52 14.80
CA LEU A 3 8.92 -9.25 14.30
C LEU A 3 7.88 -8.45 13.50
N LEU A 4 6.90 -9.12 12.87
CA LEU A 4 5.80 -8.48 12.11
C LEU A 4 4.82 -7.72 13.00
N LYS A 5 4.64 -8.11 14.27
CA LYS A 5 3.71 -7.43 15.20
C LYS A 5 4.24 -6.08 15.68
N ALA A 6 5.57 -5.90 15.73
CA ALA A 6 6.22 -4.68 16.18
C ALA A 6 6.91 -3.88 15.05
N GLY A 7 7.14 -4.51 13.89
CA GLY A 7 7.83 -3.91 12.75
C GLY A 7 6.99 -2.89 11.99
N LYS A 8 7.64 -1.85 11.46
CA LYS A 8 7.05 -0.93 10.49
C LYS A 8 7.51 -1.31 9.09
N VAL A 9 6.66 -1.12 8.10
CA VAL A 9 7.08 -1.21 6.70
C VAL A 9 8.14 -0.14 6.46
N ARG A 10 9.29 -0.55 5.95
CA ARG A 10 10.42 0.32 5.60
C ARG A 10 10.63 0.42 4.11
N SER A 11 10.21 -0.61 3.38
CA SER A 11 10.34 -0.65 1.93
C SER A 11 9.40 -1.71 1.35
N ALA A 12 9.46 -1.91 0.04
CA ALA A 12 8.80 -3.01 -0.65
C ALA A 12 9.74 -3.66 -1.68
N ILE A 13 9.48 -4.93 -1.99
CA ILE A 13 10.14 -5.71 -3.05
C ILE A 13 9.06 -6.23 -4.01
N PRO A 14 9.20 -6.06 -5.34
CA PRO A 14 8.24 -6.60 -6.29
C PRO A 14 8.35 -8.13 -6.36
N CYS A 15 7.21 -8.80 -6.52
CA CYS A 15 7.17 -10.22 -6.85
C CYS A 15 7.56 -10.44 -8.31
N ASN A 16 8.51 -11.34 -8.57
CA ASN A 16 8.96 -11.68 -9.92
C ASN A 16 7.92 -12.45 -10.77
N GLU A 17 6.83 -12.96 -10.17
CA GLU A 17 5.74 -13.62 -10.91
C GLU A 17 4.55 -12.72 -11.22
N CYS A 18 4.19 -11.82 -10.30
CA CYS A 18 2.95 -11.02 -10.40
C CYS A 18 3.17 -9.52 -10.24
N GLU A 19 4.41 -9.09 -10.04
CA GLU A 19 4.87 -7.70 -9.90
C GLU A 19 4.30 -6.93 -8.70
N LYS A 20 3.40 -7.53 -7.93
CA LYS A 20 2.85 -6.93 -6.71
C LYS A 20 3.95 -6.63 -5.69
N PRO A 21 4.00 -5.42 -5.12
CA PRO A 21 4.95 -5.11 -4.07
C PRO A 21 4.61 -5.84 -2.77
N SER A 22 5.56 -6.57 -2.22
CA SER A 22 5.47 -7.18 -0.88
C SER A 22 6.17 -6.31 0.15
N CYS A 23 5.57 -6.15 1.34
CA CYS A 23 6.14 -5.26 2.36
C CYS A 23 7.40 -5.85 2.98
N ILE A 24 8.41 -5.00 3.15
CA ILE A 24 9.60 -5.27 3.94
C ILE A 24 9.48 -4.53 5.26
N TYR A 25 9.48 -5.29 6.36
CA TYR A 25 9.32 -4.79 7.71
C TYR A 25 10.67 -4.72 8.44
N SER A 26 10.82 -3.72 9.30
CA SER A 26 11.89 -3.67 10.30
C SER A 26 11.39 -3.00 11.57
N GLN A 27 11.91 -3.44 12.72
CA GLN A 27 11.65 -2.76 14.00
C GLN A 27 12.29 -1.37 14.04
N LEU A 28 13.49 -1.24 13.48
CA LEU A 28 14.26 0.00 13.47
C LEU A 28 14.10 0.72 12.13
N LYS A 29 14.46 2.01 12.11
CA LYS A 29 14.67 2.72 10.85
C LYS A 29 15.99 2.21 10.27
N LEU A 30 16.00 1.90 8.98
CA LEU A 30 17.22 1.46 8.31
C LEU A 30 18.23 2.61 8.23
N SER A 31 19.50 2.31 8.42
CA SER A 31 20.59 3.22 8.08
C SER A 31 20.75 3.30 6.56
N ARG A 32 21.48 4.29 6.06
CA ARG A 32 21.77 4.42 4.62
C ARG A 32 22.48 3.19 4.06
N ASP A 33 23.41 2.63 4.83
CA ASP A 33 24.14 1.42 4.42
C ASP A 33 23.21 0.20 4.36
N GLN A 34 22.29 0.07 5.33
CA GLN A 34 21.28 -0.98 5.31
C GLN A 34 20.29 -0.81 4.15
N GLU A 35 19.91 0.41 3.82
CA GLU A 35 19.07 0.71 2.65
C GLU A 35 19.79 0.35 1.33
N ALA A 36 21.08 0.65 1.22
CA ALA A 36 21.89 0.30 0.05
C ALA A 36 22.05 -1.22 -0.11
N VAL A 37 22.36 -1.94 0.98
CA VAL A 37 22.42 -3.41 0.98
C VAL A 37 21.07 -4.02 0.61
N LEU A 38 19.98 -3.49 1.19
CA LEU A 38 18.63 -3.94 0.86
C LEU A 38 18.31 -3.73 -0.62
N GLN A 39 18.74 -2.62 -1.21
CA GLN A 39 18.53 -2.36 -2.62
C GLN A 39 19.26 -3.39 -3.51
N GLN A 40 20.51 -3.72 -3.18
CA GLN A 40 21.25 -4.78 -3.88
C GLN A 40 20.57 -6.14 -3.76
N ILE A 41 20.04 -6.46 -2.57
CA ILE A 41 19.27 -7.70 -2.36
C ILE A 41 18.04 -7.74 -3.27
N LYS A 42 17.28 -6.65 -3.37
CA LYS A 42 16.10 -6.59 -4.24
C LYS A 42 16.41 -6.77 -5.72
N GLU A 43 17.58 -6.31 -6.15
CA GLU A 43 18.03 -6.42 -7.54
C GLU A 43 18.56 -7.81 -7.88
N ALA A 44 19.19 -8.49 -6.91
CA ALA A 44 19.82 -9.78 -7.12
C ALA A 44 18.91 -10.98 -6.78
N TYR A 45 17.97 -10.81 -5.85
CA TYR A 45 17.15 -11.89 -5.33
C TYR A 45 15.86 -12.04 -6.15
N TRP A 46 15.63 -13.25 -6.66
CA TRP A 46 14.37 -13.62 -7.30
C TRP A 46 13.31 -13.88 -6.22
N PHE A 47 12.49 -12.86 -5.95
CA PHE A 47 11.47 -12.88 -4.90
C PHE A 47 10.11 -13.28 -5.46
N ILE A 48 9.43 -14.24 -4.83
CA ILE A 48 8.02 -14.53 -5.13
C ILE A 48 7.12 -14.30 -3.91
N CYS A 49 5.82 -14.12 -4.15
CA CYS A 49 4.87 -13.89 -3.05
C CYS A 49 4.90 -15.05 -2.06
N GLY A 50 5.08 -14.72 -0.78
CA GLY A 50 5.11 -15.70 0.30
C GLY A 50 6.50 -16.15 0.69
N ASP A 51 7.53 -15.78 -0.08
CA ASP A 51 8.92 -15.97 0.31
C ASP A 51 9.25 -15.18 1.57
N GLY A 52 9.99 -15.84 2.45
CA GLY A 52 10.64 -15.19 3.58
C GLY A 52 11.97 -14.59 3.14
N LEU A 53 12.02 -13.27 3.04
CA LEU A 53 13.27 -12.53 3.04
C LEU A 53 13.62 -12.28 4.49
N ASP A 54 14.39 -13.18 5.10
CA ASP A 54 14.81 -13.06 6.50
C ASP A 54 16.30 -12.69 6.57
N SER A 55 16.56 -11.52 7.14
CA SER A 55 17.90 -11.05 7.50
C SER A 55 17.82 -10.43 8.90
N ASP A 56 18.96 -10.27 9.56
CA ASP A 56 19.03 -9.70 10.91
C ASP A 56 18.30 -8.35 11.08
N ALA A 57 18.11 -7.58 10.00
CA ALA A 57 17.51 -6.25 10.03
C ALA A 57 16.10 -6.16 9.44
N VAL A 58 15.73 -7.05 8.51
CA VAL A 58 14.46 -6.96 7.77
C VAL A 58 13.81 -8.31 7.56
N ILE A 59 12.47 -8.29 7.53
CA ILE A 59 11.65 -9.46 7.24
C ILE A 59 10.53 -9.15 6.24
N THR A 60 10.10 -10.14 5.45
CA THR A 60 8.82 -10.11 4.72
C THR A 60 7.77 -10.98 5.43
N ARG A 61 6.50 -10.79 5.07
CA ARG A 61 5.43 -11.68 5.53
C ARG A 61 5.40 -12.94 4.66
N CYS A 62 5.55 -14.10 5.30
CA CYS A 62 5.36 -15.40 4.66
C CYS A 62 3.87 -15.71 4.41
N CYS A 63 3.60 -16.70 3.56
CA CYS A 63 2.25 -17.20 3.26
C CYS A 63 1.32 -16.23 2.50
N LEU A 64 1.87 -15.18 1.90
CA LEU A 64 1.16 -14.40 0.89
C LEU A 64 1.18 -15.13 -0.44
N THR A 65 0.13 -14.99 -1.25
CA THR A 65 0.07 -15.57 -2.60
C THR A 65 -0.07 -14.46 -3.65
N CYS A 66 0.23 -14.80 -4.91
CA CYS A 66 -0.02 -13.91 -6.05
C CYS A 66 -1.51 -13.54 -6.21
N THR A 67 -2.43 -14.24 -5.55
CA THR A 67 -3.88 -13.91 -5.51
C THR A 67 -4.30 -13.13 -4.26
N SER A 68 -3.45 -13.06 -3.24
CA SER A 68 -3.73 -12.32 -2.00
C SER A 68 -3.77 -10.81 -2.25
N PRO A 69 -4.69 -10.05 -1.65
CA PRO A 69 -4.66 -8.59 -1.73
C PRO A 69 -3.39 -8.00 -1.12
N MET A 70 -3.07 -6.76 -1.50
CA MET A 70 -2.01 -5.96 -0.92
C MET A 70 -2.19 -5.82 0.59
N GLU A 71 -1.09 -5.91 1.33
CA GLU A 71 -1.11 -5.75 2.78
C GLU A 71 -1.61 -4.36 3.18
N SER A 72 -2.45 -4.27 4.21
CA SER A 72 -2.98 -2.97 4.67
C SER A 72 -1.87 -2.02 5.14
N GLN A 73 -0.78 -2.58 5.66
CA GLN A 73 0.39 -1.87 6.14
C GLN A 73 1.17 -1.19 5.00
N TYR A 74 1.13 -1.74 3.77
CA TYR A 74 1.73 -1.12 2.59
C TYR A 74 1.24 0.32 2.43
N PHE A 75 -0.07 0.49 2.46
CA PHE A 75 -0.70 1.79 2.24
C PHE A 75 -0.51 2.79 3.37
N SER A 76 -0.34 2.30 4.60
CA SER A 76 0.03 3.16 5.74
C SER A 76 1.46 3.68 5.60
N ALA A 77 2.31 3.01 4.82
CA ALA A 77 3.69 3.38 4.60
C ALA A 77 3.92 4.25 3.35
N CYS A 78 2.96 4.32 2.41
CA CYS A 78 3.08 5.12 1.18
C CYS A 78 3.64 6.53 1.42
N SER A 79 3.04 7.30 2.34
CA SER A 79 3.48 8.67 2.61
C SER A 79 4.84 8.78 3.31
N GLY A 80 5.27 7.76 4.05
CA GLY A 80 6.51 7.79 4.85
C GLY A 80 7.71 7.16 4.16
N CYS A 81 7.47 6.23 3.23
CA CYS A 81 8.49 5.45 2.53
C CYS A 81 8.58 5.79 1.03
N GLY A 82 7.81 6.78 0.55
CA GLY A 82 7.76 7.11 -0.88
C GLY A 82 7.22 5.98 -1.76
N LEU A 83 6.46 5.04 -1.18
CA LEU A 83 5.86 3.94 -1.93
C LEU A 83 4.63 4.44 -2.69
N PRO A 84 4.48 4.08 -3.97
CA PRO A 84 3.38 4.58 -4.77
C PRO A 84 2.05 3.92 -4.36
N ALA A 85 0.95 4.65 -4.57
CA ALA A 85 -0.38 4.18 -4.24
C ALA A 85 -0.90 3.23 -5.35
N VAL A 86 -0.76 1.92 -5.12
CA VAL A 86 -1.14 0.88 -6.08
C VAL A 86 -2.56 0.36 -5.86
N CYS A 87 -3.13 -0.35 -6.84
CA CYS A 87 -4.38 -1.08 -6.69
C CYS A 87 -4.31 -2.08 -5.52
N HIS A 88 -5.33 -2.07 -4.65
CA HIS A 88 -5.40 -2.94 -3.48
C HIS A 88 -5.33 -4.43 -3.78
N TYR A 89 -5.79 -4.87 -4.96
CA TYR A 89 -5.86 -6.30 -5.27
C TYR A 89 -4.69 -6.78 -6.11
N CYS A 90 -4.35 -6.06 -7.16
CA CYS A 90 -3.35 -6.50 -8.14
C CYS A 90 -2.05 -5.70 -8.11
N GLY A 91 -1.88 -4.70 -7.23
CA GLY A 91 -0.62 -3.98 -7.07
C GLY A 91 -0.18 -3.12 -8.26
N THR A 92 -1.00 -2.99 -9.31
CA THR A 92 -0.68 -2.13 -10.46
C THR A 92 -0.85 -0.64 -10.13
N LEU A 93 -0.08 0.19 -10.82
CA LEU A 93 -0.24 1.65 -10.87
C LEU A 93 -1.09 2.10 -12.06
N GLU A 94 -1.36 1.21 -13.01
CA GLU A 94 -2.06 1.52 -14.24
C GLU A 94 -3.57 1.43 -14.08
N ASN A 95 -4.29 2.26 -14.82
CA ASN A 95 -5.75 2.25 -14.90
C ASN A 95 -6.41 2.31 -13.51
N LEU A 96 -5.80 3.02 -12.55
CA LEU A 96 -6.43 3.33 -11.28
C LEU A 96 -7.65 4.20 -11.52
N LEU A 97 -8.76 3.88 -10.85
CA LEU A 97 -9.96 4.70 -10.88
C LEU A 97 -9.65 6.07 -10.30
N ASP A 98 -10.15 7.13 -10.93
CA ASP A 98 -9.95 8.49 -10.46
C ASP A 98 -10.67 8.69 -9.11
N ASP A 99 -10.06 9.46 -8.21
CA ASP A 99 -10.67 9.86 -6.94
C ASP A 99 -11.96 10.68 -7.13
N TYR A 100 -12.18 11.26 -8.31
CA TYR A 100 -13.37 12.05 -8.66
C TYR A 100 -14.45 11.28 -9.43
N GLU A 101 -14.30 9.97 -9.64
CA GLU A 101 -15.44 9.18 -10.14
C GLU A 101 -16.54 9.11 -9.07
N ASP A 102 -17.81 9.26 -9.47
CA ASP A 102 -18.99 9.25 -8.56
C ASP A 102 -18.94 8.11 -7.53
N TYR A 103 -18.47 6.94 -7.97
CA TYR A 103 -18.29 5.75 -7.14
C TYR A 103 -17.29 5.98 -5.98
N LYS A 104 -16.15 6.60 -6.23
CA LYS A 104 -15.13 6.88 -5.20
C LYS A 104 -15.51 8.09 -4.35
N GLU A 105 -16.15 9.11 -4.93
CA GLU A 105 -16.64 10.27 -4.20
C GLU A 105 -17.63 9.86 -3.10
N ASP A 106 -18.60 8.99 -3.43
CA ASP A 106 -19.56 8.46 -2.45
C ASP A 106 -18.84 7.74 -1.29
N LEU A 107 -17.82 6.95 -1.58
CA LEU A 107 -17.04 6.24 -0.57
C LEU A 107 -16.24 7.22 0.31
N TYR A 108 -15.59 8.22 -0.26
CA TYR A 108 -14.87 9.23 0.52
C TYR A 108 -15.80 10.07 1.41
N SER A 109 -17.08 10.22 1.02
CA SER A 109 -18.07 10.90 1.86
C SER A 109 -18.45 10.10 3.12
N LYS A 110 -18.23 8.79 3.11
CA LYS A 110 -18.63 7.83 4.16
C LYS A 110 -17.47 7.25 4.95
N PHE A 111 -16.25 7.27 4.41
CA PHE A 111 -15.09 6.59 4.98
C PHE A 111 -13.87 7.50 4.98
N SER A 112 -13.10 7.46 6.07
CA SER A 112 -11.84 8.21 6.20
C SER A 112 -10.71 7.71 5.30
N SER A 113 -10.84 6.48 4.80
CA SER A 113 -9.86 5.87 3.90
C SER A 113 -10.55 4.98 2.89
N VAL A 114 -10.23 5.20 1.62
CA VAL A 114 -10.60 4.36 0.48
C VAL A 114 -9.29 3.95 -0.18
N ARG A 115 -9.06 2.64 -0.36
CA ARG A 115 -7.85 2.14 -1.03
C ARG A 115 -7.99 2.25 -2.54
N PRO A 116 -6.89 2.53 -3.28
CA PRO A 116 -6.95 2.56 -4.73
C PRO A 116 -7.44 1.24 -5.32
N LEU A 117 -8.20 1.34 -6.41
CA LEU A 117 -8.74 0.23 -7.16
C LEU A 117 -8.52 0.54 -8.64
N CYS A 118 -8.11 -0.44 -9.44
CA CYS A 118 -8.02 -0.28 -10.89
C CYS A 118 -9.30 -0.73 -11.60
N ALA A 119 -9.55 -0.17 -12.78
CA ALA A 119 -10.69 -0.51 -13.63
C ALA A 119 -10.76 -2.02 -13.96
N PRO A 120 -9.65 -2.73 -14.28
CA PRO A 120 -9.70 -4.18 -14.47
C PRO A 120 -10.17 -4.98 -13.25
N CYS A 121 -9.79 -4.56 -12.04
CA CYS A 121 -10.26 -5.21 -10.81
C CYS A 121 -11.74 -4.90 -10.55
N ARG A 122 -12.18 -3.66 -10.81
CA ARG A 122 -13.60 -3.29 -10.72
C ARG A 122 -14.46 -4.08 -11.71
N ALA A 123 -13.99 -4.27 -12.94
CA ALA A 123 -14.68 -5.07 -13.95
C ALA A 123 -14.83 -6.55 -13.55
N LYS A 124 -13.93 -7.06 -12.71
CA LYS A 124 -14.03 -8.40 -12.08
C LYS A 124 -15.01 -8.46 -10.90
N GLY A 125 -15.72 -7.37 -10.61
CA GLY A 125 -16.67 -7.27 -9.50
C GLY A 125 -16.03 -6.96 -8.14
N LEU A 126 -14.75 -6.56 -8.10
CA LEU A 126 -14.10 -6.16 -6.85
C LEU A 126 -14.49 -4.73 -6.46
N GLU A 127 -14.55 -4.48 -5.16
CA GLU A 127 -14.89 -3.19 -4.59
C GLU A 127 -13.70 -2.55 -3.87
N ALA A 128 -13.70 -1.23 -3.79
CA ALA A 128 -12.64 -0.47 -3.16
C ALA A 128 -12.69 -0.76 -1.65
N LYS A 129 -11.54 -1.13 -1.09
CA LYS A 129 -11.48 -1.45 0.33
C LYS A 129 -11.52 -0.16 1.16
N THR A 130 -12.41 -0.10 2.15
CA THR A 130 -12.62 1.11 2.97
C THR A 130 -12.33 0.88 4.46
N TRP A 131 -12.01 1.97 5.17
CA TRP A 131 -11.81 1.99 6.63
C TRP A 131 -12.27 3.30 7.28
N GLY A 132 -12.62 3.21 8.56
CA GLY A 132 -12.94 4.36 9.42
C GLY A 132 -14.21 5.05 8.95
N GLN A 133 -15.34 4.36 9.09
CA GLN A 133 -16.65 4.92 8.76
C GLN A 133 -16.87 6.23 9.51
N ILE A 134 -17.22 7.28 8.75
CA ILE A 134 -17.45 8.62 9.27
C ILE A 134 -18.87 8.65 9.82
N ILE A 135 -18.99 8.62 11.14
CA ILE A 135 -20.28 8.83 11.81
C ILE A 135 -20.53 10.34 11.82
N LYS A 136 -21.42 10.82 10.94
CA LYS A 136 -21.86 12.22 10.95
C LYS A 136 -22.76 12.43 12.18
N ASN A 137 -22.18 12.91 13.28
CA ASN A 137 -22.98 13.52 14.34
C ASN A 137 -23.67 14.76 13.76
N LYS A 138 -24.99 14.80 13.85
CA LYS A 138 -25.84 15.88 13.32
C LYS A 138 -25.62 17.17 14.12
N LYS A 139 -24.52 17.87 13.86
CA LYS A 139 -24.31 19.28 14.22
C LYS A 139 -23.71 19.97 13.02
N GLU A 140 -24.58 20.62 12.25
CA GLU A 140 -24.18 21.52 11.17
C GLU A 140 -23.34 22.65 11.74
N ASN A 141 -22.11 22.78 11.26
CA ASN A 141 -21.42 24.06 11.17
C ASN A 141 -20.41 23.98 10.02
N PRO A 142 -20.61 24.73 8.92
CA PRO A 142 -19.81 24.58 7.71
C PRO A 142 -18.55 25.43 7.82
N THR A 143 -17.42 24.80 8.15
CA THR A 143 -16.11 25.32 7.76
C THR A 143 -15.42 24.29 6.90
N LEU A 144 -15.40 24.55 5.58
CA LEU A 144 -14.63 23.83 4.58
C LEU A 144 -13.19 23.65 5.07
N ASN A 145 -12.77 22.39 5.27
CA ASN A 145 -11.36 22.05 5.38
C ASN A 145 -10.99 21.23 4.16
N ILE A 146 -10.68 21.93 3.05
CA ILE A 146 -10.12 21.32 1.85
C ILE A 146 -8.68 20.91 2.21
N ARG A 147 -8.50 19.66 2.61
CA ARG A 147 -7.17 19.04 2.61
C ARG A 147 -6.92 18.48 1.22
N SER A 148 -6.31 19.30 0.37
CA SER A 148 -5.66 18.86 -0.86
C SER A 148 -4.60 17.81 -0.52
N ARG A 149 -4.78 16.58 -1.00
CA ARG A 149 -3.71 15.58 -1.06
C ARG A 149 -3.30 15.45 -2.51
N VAL A 150 -2.25 16.17 -2.87
CA VAL A 150 -1.51 15.99 -4.12
C VAL A 150 -0.76 14.67 -3.98
N TYR A 151 -1.19 13.64 -4.71
CA TYR A 151 -0.35 12.49 -4.96
C TYR A 151 0.59 12.89 -6.10
N THR A 152 1.88 13.03 -5.79
CA THR A 152 2.90 13.32 -6.80
C THR A 152 2.98 12.14 -7.75
N ILE A 153 2.47 12.33 -8.96
CA ILE A 153 2.73 11.44 -10.09
C ILE A 153 4.18 11.74 -10.48
N ILE A 154 5.08 10.78 -10.23
CA ILE A 154 6.42 10.81 -10.79
C ILE A 154 6.26 10.33 -12.23
N THR A 155 6.25 11.27 -13.19
CA THR A 155 6.50 10.95 -14.60
C THR A 155 8.00 10.97 -14.85
N GLU A 156 8.47 10.00 -15.60
CA GLU A 156 9.86 9.83 -16.07
C GLU A 156 10.44 11.06 -16.77
#